data_AF-A0AAW1AQT5-F1
#
_entry.id   AF-A0AAW1AQT5-F1
#
_cell.length_a   1.000
_cell.length_b   1.000
_cell.length_c   1.000
_cell.angle_alpha   90.00
_cell.angle_beta   90.00
_cell.angle_gamma   90.00
#
_symmetry.space_group_name_H-M   'P 1'
#
loop_
_entity.id
_entity.type
_entity.pdbx_description
1 polymer ?
#
loop_
_entity_poly.entity_id
_entity_poly.type
_entity_poly.pdbx_seq_one_letter_code
_entity_poly.pdbx_strand_id
1 'polypeptide(L)'
;MPLPNTRVWRTSERSPSQDKNDKYRLEDISRELREVIEGDNDGEKTFLRRHFRSFGLGSPEAAKNGARRSGAEDTDMAGHRLVLVLGDLHIPHRCNSLPAKFKKLLVPGKIQHILCTGNLCTKESYDYLKTLAGDVHVVRGDFDENLNYPEQKVVTVGQFKIGLIHGHQVIPWGDVASLALLQRQFDVDILISGHTNKFEAFEHENKFYINPGSATGAYSALENNIIPSFVLMDIQASTVVTYVYQLIGDDVKVERIEYKKS
;
A
#
# COMPACT_ATOMS: atom_id res chain seq x y z
N MET A 1 17.15 -15.87 15.54
CA MET A 1 17.55 -14.53 16.04
C MET A 1 17.38 -13.55 14.89
N PRO A 2 16.91 -12.31 15.13
CA PRO A 2 16.86 -11.30 14.07
C PRO A 2 18.29 -11.02 13.56
N LEU A 3 18.44 -10.84 12.25
CA LEU A 3 19.72 -10.50 11.62
C LEU A 3 20.23 -9.13 12.15
N PRO A 4 21.55 -8.89 12.15
CA PRO A 4 22.10 -7.57 12.46
C PRO A 4 21.47 -6.51 11.53
N ASN A 5 21.25 -5.30 12.05
CA ASN A 5 20.71 -4.15 11.30
C ASN A 5 19.27 -4.35 10.76
N THR A 6 18.46 -5.22 11.36
CA THR A 6 17.03 -5.31 11.08
C THR A 6 16.21 -4.52 12.09
N ARG A 7 15.49 -3.49 11.64
CA ARG A 7 14.46 -2.78 12.41
C ARG A 7 13.09 -3.31 12.01
N VAL A 8 12.47 -4.10 12.88
CA VAL A 8 11.13 -4.67 12.66
C VAL A 8 10.08 -3.80 13.34
N TRP A 9 9.03 -3.44 12.61
CA TRP A 9 7.83 -2.86 13.22
C TRP A 9 6.87 -3.99 13.58
N ARG A 10 6.76 -4.32 14.88
CA ARG A 10 5.80 -5.32 15.39
C ARG A 10 4.57 -4.63 15.99
N THR A 11 3.44 -5.33 15.92
CA THR A 11 2.09 -4.93 16.36
C THR A 11 1.91 -4.75 17.88
N SER A 12 2.98 -4.76 18.69
CA SER A 12 2.91 -4.42 20.12
C SER A 12 4.29 -4.15 20.70
N GLU A 13 4.69 -2.89 20.77
CA GLU A 13 5.63 -2.27 21.74
C GLU A 13 5.98 -0.85 21.25
N ARG A 14 5.19 0.17 21.63
CA ARG A 14 5.55 1.59 21.46
C ARG A 14 5.47 2.34 22.79
N SER A 15 6.32 3.35 22.92
CA SER A 15 6.44 4.17 24.14
C SER A 15 5.30 5.22 24.26
N PRO A 16 4.86 5.58 25.48
CA PRO A 16 3.62 6.37 25.70
C PRO A 16 3.63 7.81 25.17
N SER A 17 4.79 8.36 24.82
CA SER A 17 4.94 9.75 24.36
C SER A 17 4.77 9.91 22.85
N GLN A 18 5.20 8.92 22.06
CA GLN A 18 4.95 8.89 20.61
C GLN A 18 3.47 8.56 20.30
N ASP A 19 2.86 7.73 21.14
CA ASP A 19 1.44 7.35 21.04
C ASP A 19 0.50 8.56 21.09
N LYS A 20 0.81 9.62 21.84
CA LYS A 20 -0.08 10.78 21.94
C LYS A 20 -0.11 11.60 20.65
N ASN A 21 1.05 11.92 20.06
CA ASN A 21 1.12 12.71 18.83
C ASN A 21 0.64 11.93 17.59
N ASP A 22 0.92 10.63 17.52
CA ASP A 22 0.40 9.77 16.46
C ASP A 22 -1.10 9.54 16.62
N LYS A 23 -1.63 9.42 17.84
CA LYS A 23 -3.06 9.30 18.09
C LYS A 23 -3.84 10.54 17.65
N TYR A 24 -3.35 11.76 17.90
CA TYR A 24 -4.00 12.97 17.41
C TYR A 24 -4.00 13.05 15.87
N ARG A 25 -2.90 12.71 15.20
CA ARG A 25 -2.83 12.70 13.73
C ARG A 25 -3.61 11.55 13.09
N LEU A 26 -3.68 10.38 13.72
CA LEU A 26 -4.49 9.24 13.26
C LEU A 26 -5.99 9.46 13.53
N GLU A 27 -6.35 10.12 14.62
CA GLU A 27 -7.70 10.62 14.86
C GLU A 27 -8.05 11.71 13.85
N ASP A 28 -7.12 12.59 13.48
CA ASP A 28 -7.33 13.57 12.41
C ASP A 28 -7.44 12.93 11.02
N ILE A 29 -6.62 11.94 10.64
CA ILE A 29 -6.72 11.26 9.33
C ILE A 29 -7.92 10.32 9.27
N SER A 30 -8.25 9.63 10.38
CA SER A 30 -9.46 8.81 10.45
C SER A 30 -10.72 9.66 10.55
N ARG A 31 -10.66 10.86 11.16
CA ARG A 31 -11.72 11.89 11.12
C ARG A 31 -11.79 12.56 9.75
N GLU A 32 -10.69 12.82 9.06
CA GLU A 32 -10.66 13.31 7.67
C GLU A 32 -11.23 12.27 6.71
N LEU A 33 -10.88 10.99 6.86
CA LEU A 33 -11.49 9.91 6.11
C LEU A 33 -12.97 9.73 6.47
N ARG A 34 -13.38 9.88 7.75
CA ARG A 34 -14.79 9.78 8.19
C ARG A 34 -15.65 11.00 7.78
N GLU A 35 -15.15 12.22 7.89
CA GLU A 35 -15.83 13.46 7.50
C GLU A 35 -15.94 13.56 5.97
N VAL A 36 -14.97 13.03 5.21
CA VAL A 36 -15.07 12.85 3.75
C VAL A 36 -16.10 11.76 3.37
N ILE A 37 -16.43 10.85 4.28
CA ILE A 37 -17.46 9.80 4.08
C ILE A 37 -18.87 10.29 4.43
N GLU A 38 -19.02 11.28 5.32
CA GLU A 38 -20.32 11.77 5.82
C GLU A 38 -20.78 13.14 5.25
N GLY A 39 -19.92 13.87 4.53
CA GLY A 39 -20.20 15.23 4.05
C GLY A 39 -21.01 15.31 2.74
N ASP A 40 -22.22 15.85 2.84
CA ASP A 40 -23.08 16.30 1.73
C ASP A 40 -22.35 17.31 0.80
N ASN A 41 -22.72 17.31 -0.49
CA ASN A 41 -22.06 17.97 -1.64
C ASN A 41 -21.67 19.47 -1.49
N ASP A 42 -22.16 20.18 -0.46
CA ASP A 42 -21.82 21.60 -0.22
C ASP A 42 -20.59 21.78 0.71
N GLY A 43 -20.15 20.73 1.41
CA GLY A 43 -18.94 20.74 2.25
C GLY A 43 -17.62 20.71 1.45
N GLU A 44 -17.61 20.11 0.26
CA GLU A 44 -16.43 19.93 -0.61
C GLU A 44 -15.73 21.25 -0.96
N LYS A 45 -16.52 22.29 -1.26
CA LYS A 45 -15.99 23.60 -1.68
C LYS A 45 -15.37 24.38 -0.53
N THR A 46 -15.80 24.12 0.70
CA THR A 46 -15.28 24.80 1.90
C THR A 46 -14.04 24.08 2.45
N PHE A 47 -13.96 22.76 2.31
CA PHE A 47 -12.83 21.91 2.71
C PHE A 47 -11.56 22.21 1.90
N LEU A 48 -11.65 22.20 0.56
CA LEU A 48 -10.52 22.56 -0.29
C LEU A 48 -10.07 24.01 -0.02
N ARG A 49 -10.99 24.95 0.17
CA ARG A 49 -10.62 26.36 0.40
C ARG A 49 -9.94 26.62 1.75
N ARG A 50 -10.20 25.79 2.77
CA ARG A 50 -9.54 25.86 4.09
C ARG A 50 -8.20 25.12 4.10
N HIS A 51 -8.10 23.96 3.46
CA HIS A 51 -6.85 23.19 3.34
C HIS A 51 -5.80 23.96 2.51
N PHE A 52 -6.19 24.66 1.44
CA PHE A 52 -5.25 25.49 0.66
C PHE A 52 -4.78 26.77 1.41
N ARG A 53 -5.61 27.35 2.28
CA ARG A 53 -5.26 28.58 3.05
C ARG A 53 -4.27 28.34 4.19
N SER A 54 -4.27 27.17 4.84
CA SER A 54 -3.32 26.87 5.92
C SER A 54 -1.90 26.53 5.41
N PHE A 55 -1.76 26.17 4.13
CA PHE A 55 -0.49 25.86 3.48
C PHE A 55 0.01 26.95 2.51
N GLY A 56 -0.62 28.12 2.48
CA GLY A 56 -0.14 29.28 1.71
C GLY A 56 -0.28 29.18 0.19
N LEU A 57 -1.18 28.35 -0.34
CA LEU A 57 -1.38 28.15 -1.77
C LEU A 57 -2.63 28.90 -2.28
N GLY A 58 -2.48 29.64 -3.38
CA GLY A 58 -3.56 30.42 -4.02
C GLY A 58 -4.66 29.55 -4.64
N SER A 59 -5.87 30.11 -4.73
CA SER A 59 -7.11 29.43 -5.16
C SER A 59 -7.05 28.94 -6.62
N PRO A 60 -7.65 27.78 -6.97
CA PRO A 60 -7.59 27.22 -8.31
C PRO A 60 -8.71 27.81 -9.19
N GLU A 61 -8.44 28.94 -9.85
CA GLU A 61 -9.36 29.47 -10.87
C GLU A 61 -8.65 30.02 -12.12
N ALA A 62 -7.43 29.57 -12.41
CA ALA A 62 -6.71 29.99 -13.62
C ALA A 62 -5.87 28.85 -14.22
N ALA A 63 -6.51 27.97 -15.01
CA ALA A 63 -5.81 27.17 -16.01
C ALA A 63 -6.80 26.56 -17.02
N LYS A 64 -7.36 27.39 -17.91
CA LYS A 64 -7.88 26.92 -19.20
C LYS A 64 -7.07 27.60 -20.29
N ASN A 65 -6.21 26.84 -20.97
CA ASN A 65 -5.99 26.86 -22.44
C ASN A 65 -4.64 26.21 -22.81
N GLY A 66 -4.66 25.31 -23.79
CA GLY A 66 -3.64 25.29 -24.83
C GLY A 66 -2.61 24.14 -24.85
N ALA A 67 -2.82 23.26 -25.83
CA ALA A 67 -1.80 22.67 -26.73
C ALA A 67 -0.99 21.41 -26.31
N ARG A 68 -1.13 20.41 -27.19
CA ARG A 68 -0.32 19.18 -27.35
C ARG A 68 1.18 19.47 -27.40
N ARG A 69 1.99 18.62 -26.75
CA ARG A 69 3.30 18.14 -27.24
C ARG A 69 3.75 16.87 -26.51
N SER A 70 4.41 16.02 -27.29
CA SER A 70 4.97 14.71 -27.01
C SER A 70 6.22 14.74 -26.13
N GLY A 71 6.40 13.68 -25.32
CA GLY A 71 7.61 13.37 -24.58
C GLY A 71 7.68 14.07 -23.23
N ALA A 72 7.28 13.38 -22.16
CA ALA A 72 7.48 13.86 -20.80
C ALA A 72 8.15 12.74 -20.00
N GLU A 73 9.45 12.89 -19.77
CA GLU A 73 10.06 12.45 -18.52
C GLU A 73 9.21 13.05 -17.40
N ASP A 74 8.73 12.19 -16.51
CA ASP A 74 7.77 12.51 -15.46
C ASP A 74 8.46 13.42 -14.44
N THR A 75 8.46 14.73 -14.70
CA THR A 75 9.02 15.75 -13.82
C THR A 75 8.33 15.68 -12.48
N ASP A 76 9.12 15.36 -11.45
CA ASP A 76 8.72 15.20 -10.06
C ASP A 76 7.94 16.43 -9.55
N MET A 77 6.62 16.36 -9.65
CA MET A 77 5.72 17.30 -8.99
C MET A 77 5.61 16.87 -7.52
N ALA A 78 5.87 17.82 -6.62
CA ALA A 78 5.92 17.70 -5.16
C ALA A 78 4.60 17.31 -4.45
N GLY A 79 3.76 16.53 -5.13
CA GLY A 79 2.51 15.99 -4.61
C GLY A 79 2.69 14.62 -3.97
N HIS A 80 1.81 14.31 -3.03
CA HIS A 80 1.68 12.99 -2.44
C HIS A 80 1.28 11.96 -3.51
N ARG A 81 1.94 10.81 -3.52
CA ARG A 81 1.59 9.66 -4.36
C ARG A 81 1.07 8.53 -3.47
N LEU A 82 -0.23 8.26 -3.53
CA LEU A 82 -0.90 7.18 -2.80
C LEU A 82 -0.83 5.87 -3.60
N VAL A 83 -0.19 4.88 -3.01
CA VAL A 83 0.01 3.55 -3.58
C VAL A 83 -0.68 2.52 -2.71
N LEU A 84 -1.69 1.83 -3.24
CA LEU A 84 -2.32 0.71 -2.56
C LEU A 84 -1.51 -0.56 -2.82
N VAL A 85 -1.20 -1.29 -1.75
CA VAL A 85 -0.49 -2.57 -1.79
C VAL A 85 -1.37 -3.65 -1.17
N LEU A 86 -1.68 -4.68 -1.93
CA LEU A 86 -2.51 -5.80 -1.46
C LEU A 86 -2.22 -7.09 -2.24
N GLY A 87 -2.75 -8.21 -1.80
CA GLY A 87 -2.77 -9.44 -2.58
C GLY A 87 -3.25 -10.62 -1.75
N ASP A 88 -2.97 -11.82 -2.24
CA ASP A 88 -3.39 -13.08 -1.59
C ASP A 88 -4.90 -13.10 -1.31
N LEU A 89 -5.70 -12.67 -2.28
CA LEU A 89 -7.17 -12.62 -2.18
C LEU A 89 -7.77 -14.03 -2.22
N HIS A 90 -7.24 -14.89 -3.08
CA HIS A 90 -7.72 -16.26 -3.33
C HIS A 90 -9.24 -16.35 -3.60
N ILE A 91 -9.77 -15.43 -4.41
CA ILE A 91 -11.19 -15.43 -4.79
C ILE A 91 -11.35 -16.17 -6.14
N PRO A 92 -12.16 -17.24 -6.23
CA PRO A 92 -13.14 -17.72 -5.25
C PRO A 92 -12.67 -18.89 -4.36
N HIS A 93 -11.45 -19.40 -4.55
CA HIS A 93 -11.02 -20.69 -3.99
C HIS A 93 -11.03 -20.76 -2.45
N ARG A 94 -10.67 -19.67 -1.76
CA ARG A 94 -10.57 -19.63 -0.29
C ARG A 94 -11.50 -18.58 0.32
N CYS A 95 -11.82 -17.53 -0.43
CA CYS A 95 -12.65 -16.43 0.03
C CYS A 95 -13.67 -16.04 -1.05
N ASN A 96 -14.81 -15.51 -0.62
CA ASN A 96 -15.84 -15.04 -1.55
C ASN A 96 -15.66 -13.57 -1.95
N SER A 97 -15.10 -12.73 -1.06
CA SER A 97 -14.92 -11.31 -1.32
C SER A 97 -14.04 -10.62 -0.26
N LEU A 98 -13.58 -9.41 -0.56
CA LEU A 98 -12.96 -8.52 0.43
C LEU A 98 -13.96 -8.15 1.55
N PRO A 99 -13.49 -7.98 2.80
CA PRO A 99 -14.34 -7.53 3.90
C PRO A 99 -15.08 -6.23 3.58
N ALA A 100 -16.33 -6.13 4.01
CA ALA A 100 -17.19 -4.98 3.69
C ALA A 100 -16.60 -3.65 4.18
N LYS A 101 -15.93 -3.65 5.35
CA LYS A 101 -15.24 -2.45 5.87
C LYS A 101 -14.09 -2.00 4.96
N PHE A 102 -13.33 -2.93 4.37
CA PHE A 102 -12.27 -2.59 3.43
C PHE A 102 -12.82 -2.05 2.11
N LYS A 103 -13.87 -2.65 1.56
CA LYS A 103 -14.54 -2.13 0.36
C LYS A 103 -15.03 -0.70 0.52
N LYS A 104 -15.51 -0.32 1.72
CA LYS A 104 -15.92 1.06 2.02
C LYS A 104 -14.76 2.05 2.06
N LEU A 105 -13.56 1.60 2.42
CA LEU A 105 -12.35 2.44 2.47
C LEU A 105 -11.71 2.58 1.08
N LEU A 106 -11.76 1.53 0.28
CA LEU A 106 -11.20 1.48 -1.07
C LEU A 106 -12.18 2.11 -2.06
N VAL A 107 -12.19 3.44 -2.11
CA VAL A 107 -13.02 4.22 -3.06
C VAL A 107 -12.20 4.71 -4.26
N PRO A 108 -12.77 4.70 -5.48
CA PRO A 108 -12.10 5.22 -6.68
C PRO A 108 -11.70 6.69 -6.57
N GLY A 109 -10.68 7.09 -7.34
CA GLY A 109 -10.28 8.48 -7.52
C GLY A 109 -9.30 9.03 -6.48
N LYS A 110 -8.96 8.25 -5.45
CA LYS A 110 -7.97 8.63 -4.43
C LYS A 110 -6.59 7.97 -4.65
N ILE A 111 -6.58 6.73 -5.11
CA ILE A 111 -5.37 5.92 -5.28
C ILE A 111 -4.81 6.11 -6.68
N GLN A 112 -3.52 6.41 -6.80
CA GLN A 112 -2.86 6.59 -8.10
C GLN A 112 -2.33 5.26 -8.66
N HIS A 113 -1.69 4.45 -7.80
CA HIS A 113 -1.08 3.18 -8.20
C HIS A 113 -1.55 2.03 -7.31
N ILE A 114 -1.73 0.85 -7.90
CA ILE A 114 -1.98 -0.40 -7.17
C ILE A 114 -0.86 -1.39 -7.46
N LEU A 115 -0.22 -1.88 -6.41
CA LEU A 115 0.79 -2.93 -6.46
C LEU A 115 0.22 -4.20 -5.83
N CYS A 116 -0.08 -5.18 -6.66
CA CYS A 116 -0.69 -6.43 -6.24
C CYS A 116 0.31 -7.59 -6.24
N THR A 117 0.48 -8.26 -5.11
CA THR A 117 1.39 -9.42 -4.97
C THR A 117 0.88 -10.67 -5.68
N GLY A 118 -0.33 -10.67 -6.23
CA GLY A 118 -0.91 -11.79 -6.96
C GLY A 118 -1.92 -12.57 -6.12
N ASN A 119 -2.21 -13.80 -6.57
CA ASN A 119 -3.26 -14.66 -6.02
C ASN A 119 -4.63 -13.96 -6.02
N LEU A 120 -4.93 -13.29 -7.14
CA LEU A 120 -6.26 -12.79 -7.47
C LEU A 120 -7.17 -13.93 -7.94
N CYS A 121 -6.57 -14.92 -8.60
CA CYS A 121 -7.16 -16.13 -9.20
C CYS A 121 -8.14 -15.89 -10.35
N THR A 122 -8.85 -14.76 -10.38
CA THR A 122 -9.89 -14.47 -11.38
C THR A 122 -9.77 -13.09 -12.02
N LYS A 123 -10.29 -12.97 -13.25
CA LYS A 123 -10.39 -11.69 -13.96
C LYS A 123 -11.28 -10.68 -13.22
N GLU A 124 -12.32 -11.14 -12.53
CA GLU A 124 -13.24 -10.27 -11.78
C GLU A 124 -12.52 -9.48 -10.69
N SER A 125 -11.61 -10.13 -9.94
CA SER A 125 -10.77 -9.47 -8.94
C SER A 125 -9.85 -8.43 -9.57
N TYR A 126 -9.29 -8.71 -10.76
CA TYR A 126 -8.49 -7.74 -11.51
C TYR A 126 -9.30 -6.54 -12.00
N ASP A 127 -10.48 -6.79 -12.56
CA ASP A 127 -11.40 -5.75 -13.04
C ASP A 127 -11.83 -4.85 -11.88
N TYR A 128 -12.08 -5.41 -10.70
CA TYR A 128 -12.33 -4.64 -9.47
C TYR A 128 -11.16 -3.70 -9.14
N LEU A 129 -9.91 -4.16 -9.17
CA LEU A 129 -8.75 -3.28 -8.93
C LEU A 129 -8.66 -2.15 -9.97
N LYS A 130 -9.00 -2.42 -11.23
CA LYS A 130 -9.06 -1.40 -12.28
C LYS A 130 -10.14 -0.34 -12.06
N THR A 131 -11.18 -0.62 -11.28
CA THR A 131 -12.14 0.42 -10.87
C THR A 131 -11.58 1.37 -9.82
N LEU A 132 -10.61 0.91 -9.02
CA LEU A 132 -10.02 1.69 -7.93
C LEU A 132 -8.95 2.67 -8.43
N ALA A 133 -8.10 2.21 -9.35
CA ALA A 133 -7.05 3.03 -9.96
C ALA A 133 -6.81 2.65 -11.43
N GLY A 134 -6.41 3.62 -12.25
CA GLY A 134 -6.05 3.39 -13.64
C GLY A 134 -4.76 2.57 -13.78
N ASP A 135 -3.79 2.82 -12.91
CA ASP A 135 -2.48 2.17 -12.94
C ASP A 135 -2.41 1.00 -11.94
N VAL A 136 -2.43 -0.23 -12.49
CA VAL A 136 -2.52 -1.47 -11.72
C VAL A 136 -1.43 -2.42 -12.17
N HIS A 137 -0.58 -2.80 -11.22
CA HIS A 137 0.52 -3.73 -11.39
C HIS A 137 0.21 -5.00 -10.62
N VAL A 138 0.21 -6.13 -11.31
CA VAL A 138 -0.01 -7.45 -10.70
C VAL A 138 1.18 -8.32 -11.08
N VAL A 139 1.71 -9.04 -10.10
CA VAL A 139 2.65 -10.14 -10.34
C VAL A 139 1.95 -11.47 -10.14
N ARG A 140 2.52 -12.52 -10.74
CA ARG A 140 1.90 -13.83 -10.77
C ARG A 140 2.03 -14.55 -9.43
N GLY A 141 0.89 -14.86 -8.83
CA GLY A 141 0.76 -15.80 -7.72
C GLY A 141 0.79 -17.25 -8.19
N ASP A 142 1.04 -18.16 -7.26
CA ASP A 142 1.06 -19.60 -7.49
C ASP A 142 -0.33 -20.18 -7.84
N PHE A 143 -1.41 -19.50 -7.44
CA PHE A 143 -2.80 -19.85 -7.77
C PHE A 143 -3.42 -18.94 -8.83
N ASP A 144 -2.67 -18.04 -9.47
CA ASP A 144 -3.21 -17.22 -10.56
C ASP A 144 -3.33 -18.02 -11.87
N GLU A 145 -4.55 -18.11 -12.39
CA GLU A 145 -4.84 -18.77 -13.67
C GLU A 145 -4.26 -18.00 -14.87
N ASN A 146 -4.14 -16.67 -14.75
CA ASN A 146 -3.65 -15.83 -15.82
C ASN A 146 -2.12 -15.90 -15.93
N LEU A 147 -1.64 -16.65 -16.91
CA LEU A 147 -0.21 -16.84 -17.18
C LEU A 147 0.49 -15.61 -17.77
N ASN A 148 -0.25 -14.56 -18.12
CA ASN A 148 0.34 -13.33 -18.68
C ASN A 148 0.87 -12.38 -17.60
N TYR A 149 0.57 -12.62 -16.32
CA TYR A 149 1.15 -11.83 -15.25
C TYR A 149 2.65 -12.13 -15.14
N PRO A 150 3.51 -11.10 -15.01
CA PRO A 150 4.94 -11.32 -14.84
C PRO A 150 5.21 -11.89 -13.44
N GLU A 151 6.23 -12.74 -13.31
CA GLU A 151 6.65 -13.31 -12.02
C GLU A 151 7.18 -12.23 -11.04
N GLN A 152 7.80 -11.18 -11.59
CA GLN A 152 8.35 -10.06 -10.85
C GLN A 152 8.17 -8.76 -11.64
N LYS A 153 8.09 -7.63 -10.94
CA LYS A 153 8.03 -6.31 -11.58
C LYS A 153 8.78 -5.29 -10.75
N VAL A 154 9.48 -4.37 -11.42
CA VAL A 154 10.05 -3.18 -10.79
C VAL A 154 9.28 -1.97 -11.30
N VAL A 155 8.85 -1.11 -10.39
CA VAL A 155 8.14 0.13 -10.67
C VAL A 155 8.83 1.27 -9.95
N THR A 156 8.85 2.45 -10.56
CA THR A 156 9.39 3.65 -9.93
C THR A 156 8.23 4.56 -9.57
N VAL A 157 8.12 4.92 -8.29
CA VAL A 157 7.11 5.86 -7.79
C VAL A 157 7.85 6.96 -7.03
N GLY A 158 7.92 8.15 -7.62
CA GLY A 158 8.77 9.21 -7.11
C GLY A 158 10.24 8.81 -7.07
N GLN A 159 10.90 8.99 -5.92
CA GLN A 159 12.33 8.69 -5.76
C GLN A 159 12.60 7.23 -5.36
N PHE A 160 11.55 6.41 -5.20
CA PHE A 160 11.67 5.02 -4.79
C PHE A 160 11.54 4.08 -5.98
N LYS A 161 12.52 3.19 -6.13
CA LYS A 161 12.35 1.96 -6.92
C LYS A 161 11.70 0.89 -6.05
N ILE A 162 10.60 0.32 -6.51
CA ILE A 162 9.80 -0.65 -5.77
C ILE A 162 9.80 -1.97 -6.55
N GLY A 163 10.32 -3.02 -5.93
CA GLY A 163 10.24 -4.38 -6.43
C GLY A 163 8.97 -5.06 -5.96
N LEU A 164 8.33 -5.83 -6.83
CA LEU A 164 7.10 -6.57 -6.56
C LEU A 164 7.31 -8.02 -6.99
N ILE A 165 7.02 -8.95 -6.09
CA ILE A 165 7.06 -10.40 -6.32
C ILE A 165 5.99 -11.07 -5.47
N HIS A 166 5.47 -12.23 -5.88
CA HIS A 166 4.50 -12.95 -5.05
C HIS A 166 5.13 -13.50 -3.77
N GLY A 167 6.31 -14.12 -3.85
CA GLY A 167 7.04 -14.60 -2.67
C GLY A 167 7.11 -16.11 -2.54
N HIS A 168 6.27 -16.86 -3.25
CA HIS A 168 6.35 -18.34 -3.30
C HIS A 168 7.68 -18.85 -3.87
N GLN A 169 8.37 -18.02 -4.65
CA GLN A 169 9.68 -18.28 -5.23
C GLN A 169 10.83 -18.10 -4.23
N VAL A 170 10.58 -17.48 -3.07
CA VAL A 170 11.59 -17.18 -2.04
C VAL A 170 11.73 -18.38 -1.11
N ILE A 171 12.88 -19.04 -1.12
CA ILE A 171 13.10 -20.25 -0.30
C ILE A 171 14.29 -20.01 0.63
N PRO A 172 14.13 -20.09 1.97
CA PRO A 172 12.87 -20.38 2.70
C PRO A 172 11.85 -19.23 2.63
N TRP A 173 10.56 -19.57 2.76
CA TRP A 173 9.48 -18.58 2.70
C TRP A 173 9.61 -17.52 3.82
N GLY A 174 9.58 -16.25 3.44
CA GLY A 174 9.72 -15.12 4.38
C GLY A 174 11.12 -14.96 4.98
N ASP A 175 12.12 -15.70 4.50
CA ASP A 175 13.49 -15.57 5.00
C ASP A 175 14.11 -14.22 4.61
N VAL A 176 14.58 -13.46 5.61
CA VAL A 176 15.09 -12.10 5.43
C VAL A 176 16.34 -12.09 4.55
N ALA A 177 17.23 -13.08 4.69
CA ALA A 177 18.44 -13.13 3.87
C ALA A 177 18.09 -13.37 2.39
N SER A 178 17.15 -14.27 2.12
CA SER A 178 16.64 -14.58 0.77
C SER A 178 15.94 -13.38 0.14
N LEU A 179 15.11 -12.66 0.91
CA LEU A 179 14.50 -11.40 0.46
C LEU A 179 15.57 -10.33 0.20
N ALA A 180 16.59 -10.22 1.03
CA ALA A 180 17.68 -9.26 0.84
C ALA A 180 18.54 -9.58 -0.40
N LEU A 181 18.69 -10.85 -0.77
CA LEU A 181 19.33 -11.24 -2.03
C LEU A 181 18.51 -10.75 -3.23
N LEU A 182 17.18 -10.96 -3.21
CA LEU A 182 16.29 -10.49 -4.26
C LEU A 182 16.22 -8.97 -4.36
N GLN A 183 16.19 -8.27 -3.22
CA GLN A 183 16.24 -6.80 -3.19
C GLN A 183 17.49 -6.29 -3.93
N ARG A 184 18.67 -6.87 -3.67
CA ARG A 184 19.91 -6.52 -4.36
C ARG A 184 19.89 -6.89 -5.83
N GLN A 185 19.33 -8.05 -6.18
CA GLN A 185 19.18 -8.48 -7.57
C GLN A 185 18.30 -7.52 -8.37
N PHE A 186 17.23 -6.98 -7.75
CA PHE A 186 16.32 -6.05 -8.40
C PHE A 186 16.81 -4.59 -8.36
N ASP A 187 17.80 -4.28 -7.53
CA ASP A 187 18.28 -2.91 -7.28
C ASP A 187 17.13 -1.96 -6.88
N VAL A 188 16.38 -2.34 -5.84
CA VAL A 188 15.18 -1.60 -5.38
C VAL A 188 15.35 -1.01 -3.98
N ASP A 189 14.66 0.08 -3.70
CA ASP A 189 14.63 0.70 -2.36
C ASP A 189 13.61 0.02 -1.44
N ILE A 190 12.49 -0.41 -2.03
CA ILE A 190 11.40 -1.10 -1.35
C ILE A 190 11.18 -2.45 -2.05
N LEU A 191 11.15 -3.56 -1.30
CA LEU A 191 10.74 -4.86 -1.82
C LEU A 191 9.39 -5.26 -1.22
N ILE A 192 8.42 -5.55 -2.09
CA ILE A 192 7.09 -6.00 -1.74
C ILE A 192 6.94 -7.48 -2.10
N SER A 193 6.60 -8.30 -1.10
CA SER A 193 6.34 -9.74 -1.23
C SER A 193 5.06 -10.15 -0.50
N GLY A 194 4.36 -11.18 -0.96
CA GLY A 194 3.18 -11.77 -0.30
C GLY A 194 3.45 -13.19 0.21
N HIS A 195 2.56 -14.13 -0.12
CA HIS A 195 2.63 -15.58 0.10
C HIS A 195 2.51 -16.06 1.55
N THR A 196 3.13 -15.37 2.52
CA THR A 196 3.05 -15.74 3.95
C THR A 196 1.67 -15.44 4.55
N ASN A 197 0.83 -14.66 3.87
CA ASN A 197 -0.44 -14.10 4.32
C ASN A 197 -0.36 -13.32 5.65
N LYS A 198 0.85 -12.90 6.04
CA LYS A 198 1.10 -12.16 7.28
C LYS A 198 1.67 -10.80 6.95
N PHE A 199 1.00 -9.76 7.45
CA PHE A 199 1.54 -8.42 7.35
C PHE A 199 2.90 -8.34 8.04
N GLU A 200 3.89 -7.82 7.31
CA GLU A 200 5.20 -7.48 7.84
C GLU A 200 5.68 -6.18 7.21
N ALA A 201 6.29 -5.32 8.01
CA ALA A 201 7.07 -4.20 7.51
C ALA A 201 8.33 -4.10 8.35
N PHE A 202 9.48 -4.03 7.70
CA PHE A 202 10.76 -3.91 8.37
C PHE A 202 11.81 -3.25 7.47
N GLU A 203 12.78 -2.63 8.10
CA GLU A 203 13.96 -2.08 7.45
C GLU A 203 15.13 -3.03 7.71
N HIS A 204 15.85 -3.39 6.66
CA HIS A 204 17.05 -4.22 6.76
C HIS A 204 18.09 -3.69 5.78
N GLU A 205 19.29 -3.42 6.28
CA GLU A 205 20.39 -2.82 5.49
C GLU A 205 19.98 -1.54 4.75
N ASN A 206 19.26 -0.64 5.44
CA ASN A 206 18.74 0.62 4.90
C ASN A 206 17.74 0.46 3.74
N LYS A 207 17.20 -0.74 3.52
CA LYS A 207 16.17 -1.04 2.52
C LYS A 207 14.88 -1.45 3.21
N PHE A 208 13.75 -1.14 2.60
CA PHE A 208 12.45 -1.35 3.21
C PHE A 208 11.74 -2.57 2.59
N TYR A 209 11.18 -3.42 3.45
CA TYR A 209 10.52 -4.64 3.06
C TYR A 209 9.09 -4.60 3.55
N ILE A 210 8.14 -4.92 2.67
CA ILE A 210 6.71 -4.88 2.96
C ILE A 210 6.07 -6.19 2.51
N ASN A 211 5.30 -6.77 3.40
CA ASN A 211 4.31 -7.78 3.07
C ASN A 211 2.94 -7.25 3.47
N PRO A 212 1.99 -7.05 2.53
CA PRO A 212 0.67 -6.52 2.85
C PRO A 212 -0.20 -7.52 3.63
N GLY A 213 0.19 -8.80 3.69
CA GLY A 213 -0.66 -9.90 4.13
C GLY A 213 -1.76 -10.22 3.12
N SER A 214 -2.75 -11.00 3.54
CA SER A 214 -3.91 -11.33 2.72
C SER A 214 -5.05 -10.33 2.93
N ALA A 215 -5.49 -9.67 1.86
CA ALA A 215 -6.56 -8.68 1.95
C ALA A 215 -7.94 -9.26 2.30
N THR A 216 -8.12 -10.56 2.09
CA THR A 216 -9.35 -11.31 2.42
C THR A 216 -9.23 -12.11 3.72
N GLY A 217 -8.02 -12.25 4.27
CA GLY A 217 -7.75 -13.19 5.36
C GLY A 217 -7.77 -14.66 4.90
N ALA A 218 -7.41 -14.92 3.64
CA ALA A 218 -7.42 -16.25 3.08
C ALA A 218 -6.49 -17.19 3.84
N TYR A 219 -6.95 -18.43 4.07
CA TYR A 219 -6.17 -19.50 4.71
C TYR A 219 -4.78 -19.63 4.09
N SER A 220 -3.77 -19.89 4.92
CA SER A 220 -2.39 -20.21 4.54
C SER A 220 -1.92 -21.40 5.37
N ALA A 221 -1.07 -22.25 4.80
CA ALA A 221 -0.45 -23.36 5.54
C ALA A 221 0.58 -22.89 6.58
N LEU A 222 0.98 -21.62 6.54
CA LEU A 222 2.03 -21.06 7.39
C LEU A 222 1.52 -20.41 8.68
N GLU A 223 0.26 -19.97 8.69
CA GLU A 223 -0.29 -19.16 9.78
C GLU A 223 -1.72 -19.59 10.08
N ASN A 224 -2.00 -19.86 11.36
CA ASN A 224 -3.29 -20.41 11.80
C ASN A 224 -4.37 -19.33 11.96
N ASN A 225 -3.96 -18.08 12.19
CA ASN A 225 -4.87 -16.98 12.43
C ASN A 225 -4.52 -15.79 11.55
N ILE A 226 -5.15 -15.74 10.39
CA ILE A 226 -4.84 -14.74 9.36
C ILE A 226 -5.80 -13.58 9.52
N ILE A 227 -5.23 -12.43 9.82
CA ILE A 227 -5.95 -11.17 9.95
C ILE A 227 -6.02 -10.54 8.55
N PRO A 228 -7.21 -10.24 8.00
CA PRO A 228 -7.31 -9.52 6.74
C PRO A 228 -6.56 -8.20 6.82
N SER A 229 -5.66 -7.95 5.88
CA SER A 229 -4.84 -6.74 5.87
C SER A 229 -4.48 -6.24 4.48
N PHE A 230 -4.29 -4.93 4.37
CA PHE A 230 -3.69 -4.29 3.21
C PHE A 230 -2.87 -3.08 3.64
N VAL A 231 -2.04 -2.57 2.74
CA VAL A 231 -1.15 -1.45 2.99
C VAL A 231 -1.46 -0.30 2.05
N LEU A 232 -1.42 0.92 2.56
CA LEU A 232 -1.47 2.16 1.77
C LEU A 232 -0.18 2.93 2.02
N MET A 233 0.61 3.15 0.98
CA MET A 233 1.81 3.98 1.05
C MET A 233 1.50 5.39 0.55
N ASP A 234 1.95 6.38 1.30
CA ASP A 234 2.01 7.77 0.90
C ASP A 234 3.47 8.15 0.66
N ILE A 235 3.83 8.31 -0.62
CA ILE A 235 5.19 8.60 -1.05
C ILE A 235 5.30 10.08 -1.37
N GLN A 236 6.22 10.75 -0.67
CA GLN A 236 6.54 12.16 -0.88
C GLN A 236 8.06 12.37 -0.82
N ALA A 237 8.63 12.90 -1.91
CA ALA A 237 10.08 13.08 -2.04
C ALA A 237 10.86 11.79 -1.70
N SER A 238 11.68 11.81 -0.65
CA SER A 238 12.49 10.70 -0.16
C SER A 238 11.92 10.01 1.09
N THR A 239 10.67 10.28 1.43
CA THR A 239 9.97 9.66 2.57
C THR A 239 8.76 8.86 2.09
N VAL A 240 8.56 7.68 2.68
CA VAL A 240 7.34 6.90 2.54
C VAL A 240 6.69 6.70 3.90
N VAL A 241 5.42 7.06 3.98
CA VAL A 241 4.57 6.76 5.14
C VAL A 241 3.68 5.58 4.77
N THR A 242 3.81 4.49 5.50
CA THR A 242 3.10 3.23 5.27
C THR A 242 2.00 3.08 6.31
N TYR A 243 0.75 3.08 5.85
CA TYR A 243 -0.44 2.83 6.65
C TYR A 243 -0.87 1.38 6.47
N VAL A 244 -1.04 0.67 7.58
CA VAL A 244 -1.40 -0.74 7.60
C VAL A 244 -2.82 -0.84 8.11
N TYR A 245 -3.72 -1.38 7.31
CA TYR A 245 -5.11 -1.60 7.69
C TYR A 245 -5.29 -3.07 8.02
N GLN A 246 -5.75 -3.37 9.23
CA GLN A 246 -6.00 -4.72 9.70
C GLN A 246 -7.43 -4.83 10.23
N LEU A 247 -8.13 -5.91 9.88
CA LEU A 247 -9.47 -6.18 10.39
C LEU A 247 -9.41 -7.15 11.58
N ILE A 248 -9.48 -6.63 12.79
CA ILE A 248 -9.42 -7.43 14.02
C ILE A 248 -10.83 -7.54 14.62
N GLY A 249 -11.40 -8.75 14.53
CA GLY A 249 -12.81 -8.94 14.81
C GLY A 249 -13.63 -8.16 13.79
N ASP A 250 -14.47 -7.25 14.26
CA ASP A 250 -15.18 -6.34 13.38
C ASP A 250 -14.44 -5.02 13.16
N ASP A 251 -13.41 -4.66 13.90
CA ASP A 251 -12.84 -3.31 13.85
C ASP A 251 -11.63 -3.18 12.93
N VAL A 252 -11.59 -2.09 12.16
CA VAL A 252 -10.43 -1.74 11.35
C VAL A 252 -9.44 -0.98 12.23
N LYS A 253 -8.29 -1.58 12.46
CA LYS A 253 -7.13 -0.93 13.09
C LYS A 253 -6.19 -0.40 12.02
N VAL A 254 -5.60 0.75 12.29
CA VAL A 254 -4.64 1.40 11.40
C VAL A 254 -3.35 1.66 12.16
N GLU A 255 -2.23 1.22 11.60
CA GLU A 255 -0.89 1.53 12.09
C GLU A 255 -0.11 2.38 11.10
N ARG A 256 0.71 3.30 11.60
CA ARG A 256 1.57 4.18 10.79
C ARG A 256 3.04 3.81 10.98
N ILE A 257 3.74 3.61 9.87
CA ILE A 257 5.17 3.34 9.80
C ILE A 257 5.80 4.37 8.86
N GLU A 258 7.01 4.82 9.15
CA GLU A 258 7.72 5.80 8.34
C GLU A 258 9.11 5.28 7.99
N TYR A 259 9.43 5.31 6.70
CA TYR A 259 10.76 5.00 6.18
C TYR A 259 11.24 6.19 5.35
N LYS A 260 12.53 6.52 5.50
CA LYS A 260 13.18 7.59 4.76
C LYS A 260 14.39 7.02 4.05
N LYS A 261 14.48 7.28 2.75
CA LYS A 261 15.64 6.91 1.95
C LYS A 261 16.87 7.69 2.45
N SER A 262 17.94 6.97 2.71
CA SER A 262 19.23 7.50 3.15
C SER A 262 20.03 8.14 2.01
#